data_AF-A0A147HRV9-F1
#
_entry.id   AF-A0A147HRV9-F1
#
_cell.length_a   1.000
_cell.length_b   1.000
_cell.length_c   1.000
_cell.angle_alpha   90.00
_cell.angle_beta   90.00
_cell.angle_gamma   90.00
#
_symmetry.space_group_name_H-M   'P 1'
#
loop_
_entity.id
_entity.type
_entity.pdbx_description
1 polymer ?
#
loop_
_entity_poly.entity_id
_entity_poly.type
_entity_poly.pdbx_seq_one_letter_code
_entity_poly.pdbx_strand_id
1 'polypeptide(L)'
;GDPKTLEMSPAYWKATVLHEAFHLYQSRMPGYPKVVAALGLASDSTDGSWMLNYPFPYTDAQVGAAFLKMGDAGLAFLKAKSGQERRAATKAYVAAREAALSQVSAKDRRYYEFQVGQEGVARWTELTLAQQGDAAMRDDALDRWTGLATSLRAIREQGFGLWKRGALYVYGAVEAEMLERAGPHWRVEYRRHPFGLGDQLKRLN
;
A
#
# COMPACT_ATOMS: atom_id res chain seq x y z
N GLY A 1 -29.11 13.52 -5.76
CA GLY A 1 -27.72 14.00 -5.85
C GLY A 1 -27.53 14.67 -7.18
N ASP A 2 -26.84 15.81 -7.23
CA ASP A 2 -26.46 16.45 -8.49
C ASP A 2 -25.42 15.56 -9.18
N PRO A 3 -25.59 15.15 -10.45
CA PRO A 3 -24.60 14.36 -11.19
C PRO A 3 -23.17 14.94 -11.14
N LYS A 4 -23.04 16.27 -11.04
CA LYS A 4 -21.74 16.94 -10.92
C LYS A 4 -20.96 16.61 -9.66
N THR A 5 -21.63 16.17 -8.57
CA THR A 5 -20.94 15.75 -7.34
C THR A 5 -20.40 14.31 -7.40
N LEU A 6 -20.68 13.58 -8.49
CA LEU A 6 -20.15 12.24 -8.75
C LEU A 6 -19.05 12.23 -9.81
N GLU A 7 -18.87 13.35 -10.53
CA GLU A 7 -17.81 13.48 -11.53
C GLU A 7 -16.46 13.67 -10.84
N MET A 8 -15.54 12.75 -11.11
CA MET A 8 -14.15 12.87 -10.67
C MET A 8 -13.48 14.04 -11.37
N SER A 9 -12.68 14.81 -10.62
CA SER A 9 -12.01 16.00 -11.14
C SER A 9 -10.99 15.64 -12.23
N PRO A 10 -10.64 16.58 -13.15
CA PRO A 10 -9.54 16.36 -14.08
C PRO A 10 -8.20 16.05 -13.38
N ALA A 11 -7.97 16.61 -12.18
CA ALA A 11 -6.80 16.32 -11.36
C ALA A 11 -6.77 14.84 -10.91
N TYR A 12 -7.92 14.31 -10.47
CA TYR A 12 -8.08 12.90 -10.13
C TYR A 12 -7.74 11.99 -11.32
N TRP A 13 -8.25 12.31 -12.51
CA TRP A 13 -7.95 11.54 -13.73
C TRP A 13 -6.47 11.58 -14.11
N LYS A 14 -5.81 12.75 -14.01
CA LYS A 14 -4.37 12.85 -14.23
C LYS A 14 -3.58 11.99 -13.23
N ALA A 15 -3.96 12.01 -11.96
CA ALA A 15 -3.33 11.17 -10.95
C ALA A 15 -3.58 9.66 -11.22
N THR A 16 -4.78 9.30 -11.66
CA THR A 16 -5.09 7.92 -12.08
C THR A 16 -4.19 7.48 -13.25
N VAL A 17 -3.95 8.35 -14.23
CA VAL A 17 -2.99 8.05 -15.31
C VAL A 17 -1.58 7.80 -14.76
N LEU A 18 -1.15 8.52 -13.71
CA LEU A 18 0.14 8.25 -13.06
C LEU A 18 0.17 6.87 -12.39
N HIS A 19 -0.93 6.45 -11.76
CA HIS A 19 -1.08 5.12 -11.16
C HIS A 19 -0.96 4.02 -12.21
N GLU A 20 -1.72 4.12 -13.30
CA GLU A 20 -1.68 3.14 -14.38
C GLU A 20 -0.33 3.14 -15.13
N ALA A 21 0.27 4.32 -15.33
CA ALA A 21 1.61 4.42 -15.91
C ALA A 21 2.66 3.74 -15.01
N PHE A 22 2.49 3.78 -13.69
CA PHE A 22 3.37 3.06 -12.78
C PHE A 22 3.19 1.55 -12.87
N HIS A 23 1.98 1.03 -13.08
CA HIS A 23 1.77 -0.38 -13.38
C HIS A 23 2.45 -0.82 -14.68
N LEU A 24 2.44 0.02 -15.71
CA LEU A 24 3.22 -0.23 -16.93
C LEU A 24 4.72 -0.29 -16.64
N TYR A 25 5.24 0.61 -15.79
CA TYR A 25 6.63 0.57 -15.35
C TYR A 25 6.95 -0.71 -14.55
N GLN A 26 6.12 -1.11 -13.59
CA GLN A 26 6.28 -2.35 -12.82
C GLN A 26 6.33 -3.58 -13.73
N SER A 27 5.39 -3.70 -14.67
CA SER A 27 5.35 -4.83 -15.61
C SER A 27 6.59 -4.93 -16.52
N ARG A 28 7.30 -3.82 -16.69
CA ARG A 28 8.54 -3.72 -17.47
C ARG A 28 9.82 -3.83 -16.63
N MET A 29 9.71 -3.96 -15.31
CA MET A 29 10.89 -4.21 -14.47
C MET A 29 11.57 -5.53 -14.89
N PRO A 30 12.92 -5.57 -14.93
CA PRO A 30 13.64 -6.79 -15.30
C PRO A 30 13.21 -8.00 -14.46
N GLY A 31 12.73 -9.05 -15.11
CA GLY A 31 12.32 -10.29 -14.45
C GLY A 31 10.96 -10.25 -13.73
N TYR A 32 10.19 -9.15 -13.83
CA TYR A 32 8.89 -9.03 -13.16
C TYR A 32 7.95 -10.23 -13.37
N PRO A 33 7.75 -10.76 -14.60
CA PRO A 33 6.90 -11.94 -14.79
C PRO A 33 7.39 -13.17 -14.02
N LYS A 34 8.71 -13.36 -13.90
CA LYS A 34 9.30 -14.48 -13.15
C LYS A 34 9.07 -14.30 -11.64
N VAL A 35 9.23 -13.08 -11.14
CA VAL A 35 9.01 -12.77 -9.71
C VAL A 35 7.54 -12.95 -9.34
N VAL A 36 6.61 -12.50 -10.19
CA VAL A 36 5.16 -12.74 -9.99
C VAL A 36 4.84 -14.24 -10.00
N ALA A 37 5.36 -14.99 -10.96
CA ALA A 37 5.16 -16.44 -11.03
C ALA A 37 5.71 -17.17 -9.79
N ALA A 38 6.88 -16.74 -9.29
CA ALA A 38 7.51 -17.31 -8.10
C ALA A 38 6.69 -17.13 -6.80
N LEU A 39 5.70 -16.23 -6.78
CA LEU A 39 4.78 -16.11 -5.65
C LEU A 39 3.88 -17.35 -5.48
N GLY A 40 3.65 -18.10 -6.57
CA GLY A 40 2.80 -19.31 -6.55
C GLY A 40 1.35 -19.03 -6.18
N LEU A 41 0.83 -17.83 -6.52
CA LEU A 41 -0.51 -17.37 -6.14
C LEU A 41 -1.57 -17.65 -7.20
N ALA A 42 -1.17 -17.81 -8.46
CA ALA A 42 -2.09 -18.00 -9.57
C ALA A 42 -2.90 -19.31 -9.49
N SER A 43 -2.41 -20.33 -8.76
CA SER A 43 -2.96 -21.69 -8.84
C SER A 43 -3.17 -22.07 -10.32
N ASP A 44 -4.41 -22.31 -10.76
CA ASP A 44 -4.77 -22.67 -12.14
C ASP A 44 -5.21 -21.47 -13.01
N SER A 45 -5.22 -20.25 -12.47
CA SER A 45 -5.57 -19.03 -13.21
C SER A 45 -4.49 -18.71 -14.25
N THR A 46 -4.92 -18.57 -15.51
CA THR A 46 -4.07 -18.19 -16.65
C THR A 46 -4.33 -16.76 -17.13
N ASP A 47 -5.37 -16.11 -16.61
CA ASP A 47 -5.86 -14.79 -17.02
C ASP A 47 -5.49 -13.65 -16.05
N GLY A 48 -4.79 -13.96 -14.95
CA GLY A 48 -4.39 -12.98 -13.94
C GLY A 48 -5.50 -12.58 -12.96
N SER A 49 -6.70 -13.15 -13.08
CA SER A 49 -7.84 -12.85 -12.20
C SER A 49 -7.56 -13.14 -10.72
N TRP A 50 -6.61 -14.03 -10.42
CA TRP A 50 -6.16 -14.29 -9.05
C TRP A 50 -5.70 -13.01 -8.34
N MET A 51 -5.11 -12.04 -9.04
CA MET A 51 -4.65 -10.79 -8.43
C MET A 51 -5.80 -10.00 -7.80
N LEU A 52 -7.02 -10.21 -8.32
CA LEU A 52 -8.24 -9.54 -7.88
C LEU A 52 -9.11 -10.44 -6.98
N ASN A 53 -9.10 -11.76 -7.20
CA ASN A 53 -10.05 -12.67 -6.56
C ASN A 53 -9.38 -13.66 -5.58
N TYR A 54 -8.11 -13.44 -5.25
CA TYR A 54 -7.40 -14.28 -4.27
C TYR A 54 -8.14 -14.31 -2.92
N PRO A 55 -8.37 -15.50 -2.33
CA PRO A 55 -9.16 -15.67 -1.11
C PRO A 55 -8.35 -15.37 0.16
N PHE A 56 -7.81 -14.16 0.28
CA PHE A 56 -7.16 -13.72 1.51
C PHE A 56 -8.17 -13.73 2.67
N PRO A 57 -7.79 -14.10 3.90
CA PRO A 57 -8.71 -14.27 5.04
C PRO A 57 -9.23 -12.95 5.63
N TYR A 58 -9.87 -12.11 4.81
CA TYR A 58 -10.39 -10.79 5.20
C TYR A 58 -11.49 -10.87 6.28
N THR A 59 -12.26 -11.97 6.31
CA THR A 59 -13.37 -12.16 7.25
C THR A 59 -12.96 -12.88 8.54
N ASP A 60 -11.70 -13.31 8.65
CA ASP A 60 -11.19 -13.89 9.88
C ASP A 60 -11.01 -12.79 10.94
N ALA A 61 -11.60 -12.97 12.12
CA ALA A 61 -11.61 -11.95 13.17
C ALA A 61 -10.22 -11.73 13.80
N GLN A 62 -9.40 -12.78 13.93
CA GLN A 62 -8.05 -12.67 14.49
C GLN A 62 -7.11 -11.97 13.52
N VAL A 63 -7.17 -12.34 12.24
CA VAL A 63 -6.45 -11.65 11.16
C VAL A 63 -6.88 -10.18 11.12
N GLY A 64 -8.19 -9.92 11.05
CA GLY A 64 -8.73 -8.57 11.03
C GLY A 64 -8.22 -7.71 12.19
N ALA A 65 -8.33 -8.21 13.43
CA ALA A 65 -7.86 -7.48 14.62
C ALA A 65 -6.35 -7.17 14.57
N ALA A 66 -5.52 -8.09 14.06
CA ALA A 66 -4.08 -7.85 13.95
C ALA A 66 -3.74 -6.80 12.87
N PHE A 67 -4.42 -6.85 11.72
CA PHE A 67 -4.27 -5.84 10.66
C PHE A 67 -4.78 -4.46 11.09
N LEU A 68 -5.83 -4.38 11.91
CA LEU A 68 -6.28 -3.11 12.48
C LEU A 68 -5.22 -2.48 13.41
N LYS A 69 -4.54 -3.28 14.24
CA LYS A 69 -3.41 -2.80 15.07
C LYS A 69 -2.25 -2.28 14.21
N MET A 70 -1.95 -2.96 13.11
CA MET A 70 -0.97 -2.49 12.12
C MET A 70 -1.41 -1.15 11.51
N GLY A 71 -2.69 -1.00 11.18
CA GLY A 71 -3.27 0.26 10.71
C GLY A 71 -3.17 1.41 11.72
N ASP A 72 -3.41 1.16 13.01
CA ASP A 72 -3.25 2.16 14.07
C ASP A 72 -1.79 2.63 14.18
N ALA A 73 -0.82 1.72 14.07
CA ALA A 73 0.60 2.08 14.04
C ALA A 73 0.96 2.92 12.79
N GLY A 74 0.37 2.61 11.64
CA GLY A 74 0.52 3.40 10.42
C GLY A 74 -0.05 4.80 10.58
N LEU A 75 -1.19 4.92 11.26
CA LEU A 75 -1.81 6.22 11.57
C LEU A 75 -0.95 7.04 12.53
N ALA A 76 -0.31 6.40 13.51
CA ALA A 76 0.65 7.06 14.39
C ALA A 76 1.85 7.60 13.62
N PHE A 77 2.37 6.85 12.63
CA PHE A 77 3.44 7.31 11.75
C PHE A 77 3.03 8.54 10.93
N LEU A 78 1.83 8.52 10.31
CA LEU A 78 1.33 9.67 9.54
C LEU A 78 1.09 10.92 10.39
N LYS A 79 0.77 10.75 11.68
CA LYS A 79 0.52 11.85 12.63
C LYS A 79 1.77 12.36 13.33
N ALA A 80 2.89 11.67 13.21
CA ALA A 80 4.13 12.02 13.90
C ALA A 80 4.65 13.39 13.47
N LYS A 81 4.93 14.26 14.44
CA LYS A 81 5.30 15.66 14.23
C LYS A 81 6.81 15.87 14.18
N SER A 82 7.58 14.90 14.67
CA SER A 82 9.03 14.94 14.73
C SER A 82 9.68 13.73 14.08
N GLY A 83 10.96 13.84 13.73
CA GLY A 83 11.74 12.71 13.22
C GLY A 83 11.88 11.57 14.23
N GLN A 84 11.93 11.89 15.53
CA GLN A 84 11.99 10.90 16.61
C GLN A 84 10.67 10.14 16.73
N GLU A 85 9.54 10.84 16.74
CA GLU A 85 8.21 10.21 16.74
C GLU A 85 8.03 9.32 15.50
N ARG A 86 8.45 9.78 14.32
CA ARG A 86 8.37 8.98 13.08
C ARG A 86 9.17 7.69 13.18
N ARG A 87 10.40 7.74 13.70
CA ARG A 87 11.22 6.52 13.90
C ARG A 87 10.57 5.56 14.89
N ALA A 88 10.07 6.07 16.02
CA ALA A 88 9.38 5.24 17.00
C ALA A 88 8.10 4.59 16.42
N ALA A 89 7.31 5.35 15.67
CA ALA A 89 6.11 4.86 15.01
C ALA A 89 6.42 3.85 13.90
N THR A 90 7.50 4.05 13.14
CA THR A 90 7.98 3.08 12.14
C THR A 90 8.35 1.77 12.81
N LYS A 91 9.09 1.81 13.92
CA LYS A 91 9.43 0.61 14.70
C LYS A 91 8.20 -0.13 15.22
N ALA A 92 7.23 0.61 15.75
CA ALA A 92 5.96 0.07 16.20
C ALA A 92 5.17 -0.56 15.04
N TYR A 93 5.16 0.07 13.86
CA TYR A 93 4.52 -0.45 12.67
C TYR A 93 5.14 -1.76 12.22
N VAL A 94 6.47 -1.83 12.12
CA VAL A 94 7.16 -3.06 11.71
C VAL A 94 6.86 -4.21 12.67
N ALA A 95 6.84 -3.96 13.98
CA ALA A 95 6.46 -4.98 14.97
C ALA A 95 4.99 -5.43 14.78
N ALA A 96 4.07 -4.49 14.59
CA ALA A 96 2.66 -4.79 14.36
C ALA A 96 2.42 -5.53 13.03
N ARG A 97 3.18 -5.19 11.99
CA ARG A 97 3.16 -5.84 10.68
C ARG A 97 3.59 -7.31 10.78
N GLU A 98 4.69 -7.59 11.48
CA GLU A 98 5.12 -8.98 11.68
C GLU A 98 4.11 -9.77 12.52
N ALA A 99 3.52 -9.17 13.55
CA ALA A 99 2.46 -9.79 14.35
C ALA A 99 1.17 -10.05 13.54
N ALA A 100 0.83 -9.17 12.59
CA ALA A 100 -0.31 -9.36 11.69
C ALA A 100 -0.03 -10.46 10.66
N LEU A 101 1.15 -10.45 10.05
CA LEU A 101 1.54 -11.45 9.06
C LEU A 101 1.81 -12.82 9.67
N SER A 102 2.00 -12.94 10.98
CA SER A 102 2.05 -14.23 11.67
C SER A 102 0.67 -14.88 11.85
N GLN A 103 -0.43 -14.14 11.62
CA GLN A 103 -1.80 -14.68 11.69
C GLN A 103 -2.28 -15.31 10.39
N VAL A 104 -1.49 -15.19 9.31
CA VAL A 104 -1.89 -15.68 7.98
C VAL A 104 -0.92 -16.74 7.48
N SER A 105 -1.34 -17.55 6.50
CA SER A 105 -0.46 -18.56 5.92
C SER A 105 0.73 -17.93 5.19
N ALA A 106 1.78 -18.70 4.95
CA ALA A 106 2.91 -18.24 4.13
C ALA A 106 2.47 -17.83 2.70
N LYS A 107 1.41 -18.45 2.16
CA LYS A 107 0.85 -18.10 0.85
C LYS A 107 0.14 -16.74 0.92
N ASP A 108 -0.66 -16.52 1.95
CA ASP A 108 -1.35 -15.24 2.18
C ASP A 108 -0.37 -14.11 2.46
N ARG A 109 0.72 -14.37 3.18
CA ARG A 109 1.81 -13.42 3.35
C ARG A 109 2.39 -12.98 2.01
N ARG A 110 2.64 -13.90 1.07
CA ARG A 110 3.10 -13.55 -0.28
C ARG A 110 2.07 -12.72 -1.03
N TYR A 111 0.79 -13.01 -0.89
CA TYR A 111 -0.27 -12.17 -1.45
C TYR A 111 -0.29 -10.77 -0.84
N TYR A 112 -0.11 -10.64 0.48
CA TYR A 112 0.03 -9.33 1.12
C TYR A 112 1.19 -8.53 0.54
N GLU A 113 2.39 -9.12 0.49
CA GLU A 113 3.59 -8.49 -0.09
C GLU A 113 3.40 -8.11 -1.56
N PHE A 114 2.68 -8.94 -2.32
CA PHE A 114 2.26 -8.62 -3.68
C PHE A 114 1.36 -7.38 -3.71
N GLN A 115 0.31 -7.33 -2.90
CA GLN A 115 -0.65 -6.22 -2.91
C GLN A 115 -0.03 -4.89 -2.47
N VAL A 116 0.75 -4.89 -1.38
CA VAL A 116 1.42 -3.67 -0.93
C VAL A 116 2.47 -3.20 -1.94
N GLY A 117 3.23 -4.15 -2.53
CA GLY A 117 4.25 -3.85 -3.54
C GLY A 117 3.68 -3.41 -4.88
N GLN A 118 2.57 -4.00 -5.32
CA GLN A 118 1.95 -3.71 -6.61
C GLN A 118 1.09 -2.45 -6.54
N GLU A 119 0.11 -2.43 -5.64
CA GLU A 119 -0.94 -1.42 -5.61
C GLU A 119 -0.66 -0.32 -4.60
N GLY A 120 -0.06 -0.69 -3.46
CA GLY A 120 0.33 0.28 -2.45
C GLY A 120 1.45 1.21 -2.91
N VAL A 121 2.50 0.67 -3.55
CA VAL A 121 3.58 1.51 -4.12
C VAL A 121 3.07 2.32 -5.31
N ALA A 122 2.13 1.80 -6.11
CA ALA A 122 1.48 2.56 -7.17
C ALA A 122 0.74 3.76 -6.58
N ARG A 123 -0.10 3.54 -5.55
CA ARG A 123 -0.80 4.59 -4.79
C ARG A 123 0.16 5.61 -4.18
N TRP A 124 1.29 5.18 -3.60
CA TRP A 124 2.29 6.12 -3.12
C TRP A 124 2.87 6.96 -4.27
N THR A 125 3.21 6.31 -5.39
CA THR A 125 3.86 6.95 -6.53
C THR A 125 2.97 8.00 -7.20
N GLU A 126 1.70 7.70 -7.47
CA GLU A 126 0.77 8.69 -8.03
C GLU A 126 0.62 9.91 -7.13
N LEU A 127 0.52 9.73 -5.80
CA LEU A 127 0.39 10.84 -4.86
C LEU A 127 1.68 11.68 -4.78
N THR A 128 2.85 11.05 -4.77
CA THR A 128 4.15 11.74 -4.75
C THR A 128 4.42 12.48 -6.06
N LEU A 129 4.07 11.90 -7.21
CA LEU A 129 4.26 12.57 -8.50
C LEU A 129 3.22 13.67 -8.75
N ALA A 130 1.98 13.49 -8.30
CA ALA A 130 0.95 14.51 -8.42
C ALA A 130 1.28 15.80 -7.64
N GLN A 131 2.03 15.70 -6.54
CA GLN A 131 2.58 16.87 -5.83
C GLN A 131 3.58 17.69 -6.67
N GLN A 132 4.10 17.14 -7.77
CA GLN A 132 5.00 17.84 -8.69
C GLN A 132 4.26 18.34 -9.94
N GLY A 133 2.95 18.08 -10.05
CA GLY A 133 2.11 18.50 -11.15
C GLY A 133 1.69 19.96 -11.10
N ASP A 134 0.65 20.28 -11.89
CA ASP A 134 -0.02 21.58 -11.84
C ASP A 134 -0.75 21.83 -10.51
N ALA A 135 -1.21 23.06 -10.28
CA ALA A 135 -1.82 23.45 -9.01
C ALA A 135 -3.00 22.55 -8.61
N ALA A 136 -3.87 22.19 -9.56
CA ALA A 136 -5.01 21.32 -9.28
C ALA A 136 -4.58 19.90 -8.88
N MET A 137 -3.53 19.35 -9.50
CA MET A 137 -2.96 18.06 -9.08
C MET A 137 -2.32 18.14 -7.70
N ARG A 138 -1.64 19.24 -7.37
CA ARG A 138 -1.02 19.41 -6.05
C ARG A 138 -2.04 19.47 -4.93
N ASP A 139 -3.13 20.21 -5.14
CA ASP A 139 -4.22 20.34 -4.17
C ASP A 139 -4.93 18.99 -3.97
N ASP A 140 -5.29 18.29 -5.07
CA ASP A 140 -5.86 16.94 -5.02
C ASP A 140 -4.94 15.94 -4.31
N ALA A 141 -3.64 15.98 -4.60
CA ALA A 141 -2.66 15.10 -3.97
C ALA A 141 -2.54 15.37 -2.46
N LEU A 142 -2.53 16.64 -2.04
CA LEU A 142 -2.46 17.00 -0.62
C LEU A 142 -3.69 16.50 0.15
N ASP A 143 -4.88 16.65 -0.43
CA ASP A 143 -6.13 16.16 0.13
C ASP A 143 -6.12 14.62 0.24
N ARG A 144 -5.62 13.92 -0.79
CA ARG A 144 -5.52 12.46 -0.79
C ARG A 144 -4.43 11.93 0.13
N TRP A 145 -3.33 12.64 0.30
CA TRP A 145 -2.32 12.34 1.32
C TRP A 145 -2.91 12.42 2.72
N THR A 146 -3.67 13.49 3.01
CA THR A 146 -4.47 13.59 4.24
C THR A 146 -5.50 12.46 4.32
N GLY A 147 -6.07 12.09 3.18
CA GLY A 147 -6.99 10.98 2.96
C GLY A 147 -6.45 9.61 3.36
N LEU A 148 -5.13 9.37 3.36
CA LEU A 148 -4.57 8.11 3.88
C LEU A 148 -4.86 7.94 5.38
N ALA A 149 -4.66 9.01 6.16
CA ALA A 149 -4.97 8.98 7.59
C ALA A 149 -6.49 8.83 7.84
N THR A 150 -7.33 9.41 6.98
CA THR A 150 -8.79 9.20 7.00
C THR A 150 -9.16 7.76 6.65
N SER A 151 -8.51 7.17 5.65
CA SER A 151 -8.74 5.79 5.24
C SER A 151 -8.35 4.81 6.35
N LEU A 152 -7.23 5.01 7.03
CA LEU A 152 -6.85 4.19 8.19
C LEU A 152 -7.87 4.27 9.32
N ARG A 153 -8.46 5.45 9.60
CA ARG A 153 -9.56 5.59 10.56
C ARG A 153 -10.81 4.84 10.10
N ALA A 154 -11.19 4.99 8.83
CA ALA A 154 -12.34 4.30 8.28
C ALA A 154 -12.16 2.78 8.25
N ILE A 155 -10.96 2.27 7.96
CA ILE A 155 -10.63 0.83 8.06
C ILE A 155 -10.82 0.34 9.49
N ARG A 156 -10.37 1.12 10.49
CA ARG A 156 -10.56 0.80 11.90
C ARG A 156 -12.03 0.79 12.32
N GLU A 157 -12.81 1.77 11.86
CA GLU A 157 -14.22 1.92 12.24
C GLU A 157 -15.13 0.91 11.54
N GLN A 158 -14.87 0.65 10.26
CA GLN A 158 -15.73 -0.19 9.41
C GLN A 158 -15.25 -1.65 9.34
N GLY A 159 -14.00 -1.90 9.70
CA GLY A 159 -13.39 -3.23 9.75
C GLY A 159 -12.63 -3.62 8.49
N PHE A 160 -11.56 -4.40 8.71
CA PHE A 160 -10.71 -4.95 7.66
C PHE A 160 -11.47 -5.81 6.64
N GLY A 161 -12.47 -6.58 7.10
CA GLY A 161 -13.30 -7.42 6.24
C GLY A 161 -14.15 -6.66 5.22
N LEU A 162 -14.55 -5.43 5.53
CA LEU A 162 -15.30 -4.58 4.60
C LEU A 162 -14.38 -3.97 3.54
N TRP A 163 -13.24 -3.43 3.98
CA TRP A 163 -12.26 -2.77 3.11
C TRP A 163 -11.49 -3.73 2.19
N LYS A 164 -11.33 -4.98 2.62
CA LYS A 164 -10.65 -6.05 1.88
C LYS A 164 -9.30 -5.58 1.32
N ARG A 165 -9.08 -5.77 0.02
CA ARG A 165 -7.85 -5.39 -0.69
C ARG A 165 -7.58 -3.88 -0.66
N GLY A 166 -8.62 -3.06 -0.56
CA GLY A 166 -8.49 -1.60 -0.40
C GLY A 166 -7.70 -1.21 0.85
N ALA A 167 -7.80 -1.98 1.94
CA ALA A 167 -6.96 -1.75 3.12
C ALA A 167 -5.47 -1.99 2.82
N LEU A 168 -5.16 -3.01 2.01
CA LEU A 168 -3.78 -3.35 1.63
C LEU A 168 -3.14 -2.25 0.77
N TYR A 169 -3.92 -1.58 -0.07
CA TYR A 169 -3.46 -0.44 -0.87
C TYR A 169 -3.01 0.72 0.03
N VAL A 170 -3.82 1.04 1.03
CA VAL A 170 -3.52 2.08 2.02
C VAL A 170 -2.28 1.70 2.83
N TYR A 171 -2.19 0.45 3.29
CA TYR A 171 -1.01 -0.02 4.03
C TYR A 171 0.26 0.07 3.19
N GLY A 172 0.25 -0.42 1.95
CA GLY A 172 1.43 -0.35 1.10
C GLY A 172 1.86 1.08 0.73
N ALA A 173 0.92 2.02 0.61
CA ALA A 173 1.26 3.43 0.42
C ALA A 173 1.96 4.02 1.66
N VAL A 174 1.50 3.64 2.86
CA VAL A 174 2.12 4.03 4.14
C VAL A 174 3.49 3.37 4.31
N GLU A 175 3.65 2.10 3.93
CA GLU A 175 4.94 1.39 3.94
C GLU A 175 5.97 2.06 3.02
N ALA A 176 5.57 2.43 1.80
CA ALA A 176 6.42 3.16 0.87
C ALA A 176 6.82 4.53 1.43
N GLU A 177 5.90 5.24 2.09
CA GLU A 177 6.20 6.51 2.74
C GLU A 177 7.18 6.35 3.91
N MET A 178 7.07 5.28 4.72
CA MET A 178 8.04 4.97 5.77
C MET A 178 9.45 4.78 5.19
N LEU A 179 9.55 4.01 4.11
CA LEU A 179 10.82 3.79 3.41
C LEU A 179 11.38 5.08 2.81
N GLU A 180 10.52 5.91 2.20
CA GLU A 180 10.92 7.19 1.64
C GLU A 180 11.49 8.13 2.71
N ARG A 181 10.85 8.21 3.88
CA ARG A 181 11.33 9.05 4.99
C ARG A 181 12.65 8.55 5.60
N ALA A 182 12.97 7.27 5.44
CA ALA A 182 14.25 6.72 5.84
C ALA A 182 15.38 6.95 4.81
N GLY A 183 15.02 7.24 3.56
CA GLY A 183 15.94 7.65 2.49
C GLY A 183 15.69 6.93 1.18
N PRO A 184 16.03 7.53 0.02
CA PRO A 184 15.55 7.11 -1.30
C PRO A 184 16.15 5.80 -1.83
N HIS A 185 17.11 5.19 -1.12
CA HIS A 185 17.76 3.94 -1.54
C HIS A 185 16.78 2.78 -1.68
N TRP A 186 15.66 2.82 -0.95
CA TRP A 186 14.61 1.80 -1.03
C TRP A 186 14.07 1.60 -2.46
N ARG A 187 14.06 2.67 -3.28
CA ARG A 187 13.55 2.62 -4.66
C ARG A 187 14.39 1.71 -5.56
N VAL A 188 15.70 1.62 -5.30
CA VAL A 188 16.62 0.72 -6.03
C VAL A 188 16.33 -0.73 -5.66
N GLU A 189 16.15 -0.99 -4.37
CA GLU A 189 15.83 -2.32 -3.86
C GLU A 189 14.43 -2.77 -4.31
N TYR A 190 13.46 -1.86 -4.33
CA TYR A 190 12.12 -2.11 -4.87
C TYR A 190 12.15 -2.55 -6.34
N ARG A 191 12.98 -1.92 -7.19
CA ARG A 191 13.15 -2.37 -8.59
C ARG A 191 13.68 -3.80 -8.71
N ARG A 192 14.49 -4.25 -7.74
CA ARG A 192 15.07 -5.61 -7.72
C ARG A 192 14.11 -6.62 -7.09
N HIS A 193 13.36 -6.17 -6.08
CA HIS A 193 12.50 -6.97 -5.21
C HIS A 193 11.17 -6.23 -4.96
N PRO A 194 10.27 -6.16 -5.97
CA PRO A 194 9.05 -5.35 -5.88
C PRO A 194 8.07 -5.83 -4.80
N PHE A 195 8.18 -7.08 -4.37
CA PHE A 195 7.38 -7.69 -3.30
C PHE A 195 8.21 -7.92 -2.03
N GLY A 196 9.22 -7.07 -1.81
CA GLY A 196 10.16 -7.14 -0.67
C GLY A 196 10.11 -5.93 0.26
N LEU A 197 8.99 -5.19 0.31
CA LEU A 197 8.84 -4.02 1.19
C LEU A 197 9.05 -4.38 2.66
N GLY A 198 8.48 -5.51 3.10
CA GLY A 198 8.65 -5.99 4.47
C GLY A 198 10.10 -6.21 4.87
N ASP A 199 10.91 -6.77 3.97
CA ASP A 199 12.34 -6.99 4.22
C ASP A 199 13.11 -5.67 4.32
N GLN A 200 12.75 -4.68 3.51
CA GLN A 200 13.34 -3.34 3.60
C GLN A 200 12.95 -2.63 4.90
N LEU A 201 11.67 -2.69 5.29
CA LEU A 201 11.19 -2.10 6.53
C LEU A 201 11.86 -2.70 7.77
N LYS A 202 12.07 -4.03 7.80
CA LYS A 202 12.80 -4.69 8.89
C LYS A 202 14.24 -4.19 9.06
N ARG A 203 14.89 -3.73 7.98
CA ARG A 203 16.25 -3.14 8.03
C ARG A 203 16.29 -1.73 8.61
N LEU A 204 15.14 -1.07 8.78
CA LEU A 204 15.06 0.26 9.40
C LEU A 204 15.11 0.21 10.94
N ASN A 205 15.02 -0.98 11.53
CA ASN A 205 14.90 -1.21 12.97
C ASN A 205 16.19 -1.69 13.63
#